data_AF-A0A7S0GFP3-F1
#
_entry.id   AF-A0A7S0GFP3-F1
#
_cell.length_a   1.000
_cell.length_b   1.000
_cell.length_c   1.000
_cell.angle_alpha   90.00
_cell.angle_beta   90.00
_cell.angle_gamma   90.00
#
_symmetry.space_group_name_H-M   'P 1'
#
loop_
_entity.id
_entity.type
_entity.pdbx_description
1 polymer ?
#
loop_
_entity_poly.entity_id
_entity_poly.type
_entity_poly.pdbx_seq_one_letter_code
_entity_poly.pdbx_strand_id
1 'polypeptide(L)'
;GGGGAASTGHQQLSRTRPMSFRGTNGKDGDRQFKNGRFAPEITIRVPPGTVISEEVDSILTPAELDPLTGDILVEETKQTRSKEIGSVETHTPTLVVAAGGEGGEGSGIM
;
A
#
# COMPACT_ATOMS: atom_id res chain seq x y z
N GLY A 1 -21.52 -10.09 -52.91
CA GLY A 1 -20.38 -11.00 -52.67
C GLY A 1 -19.29 -10.23 -51.96
N GLY A 2 -18.62 -10.89 -50.99
CA GLY A 2 -17.44 -10.42 -50.25
C GLY A 2 -17.79 -9.55 -49.04
N GLY A 3 -17.73 -9.99 -47.77
CA GLY A 3 -17.00 -11.13 -47.20
C GLY A 3 -15.56 -10.73 -46.90
N GLY A 4 -15.31 -10.26 -45.68
CA GLY A 4 -13.98 -9.85 -45.21
C GLY A 4 -13.94 -9.69 -43.71
N ALA A 5 -14.13 -10.81 -42.99
CA ALA A 5 -13.71 -10.91 -41.60
C ALA A 5 -12.18 -10.79 -41.55
N ALA A 6 -11.67 -9.81 -40.81
CA ALA A 6 -10.29 -9.83 -40.34
C ALA A 6 -10.33 -9.96 -38.82
N SER A 7 -9.95 -11.16 -38.41
CA SER A 7 -9.80 -11.64 -37.06
C SER A 7 -8.62 -10.99 -36.35
N THR A 8 -8.63 -11.16 -35.02
CA THR A 8 -7.44 -11.42 -34.19
C THR A 8 -6.41 -10.31 -34.02
N GLY A 9 -6.40 -9.79 -32.80
CA GLY A 9 -5.16 -9.80 -32.03
C GLY A 9 -4.65 -8.43 -31.64
N HIS A 10 -5.03 -7.98 -30.46
CA HIS A 10 -4.11 -7.54 -29.41
C HIS A 10 -4.93 -7.38 -28.13
N GLN A 11 -5.28 -8.52 -27.50
CA GLN A 11 -5.45 -8.53 -26.05
C GLN A 11 -4.05 -8.30 -25.47
N GLN A 12 -3.66 -7.03 -25.44
CA GLN A 12 -2.54 -6.61 -24.62
C GLN A 12 -2.98 -6.89 -23.20
N LEU A 13 -2.56 -8.05 -22.68
CA LEU A 13 -2.52 -8.33 -21.26
C LEU A 13 -1.71 -7.19 -20.66
N SER A 14 -2.42 -6.13 -20.27
CA SER A 14 -1.91 -5.07 -19.42
C SER A 14 -1.35 -5.80 -18.23
N ARG A 15 -0.04 -6.05 -18.21
CA ARG A 15 0.68 -6.34 -16.97
C ARG A 15 0.19 -5.27 -16.02
N THR A 16 -0.62 -5.67 -15.05
CA THR A 16 -1.32 -4.78 -14.14
C THR A 16 -0.23 -4.01 -13.40
N ARG A 17 0.10 -2.82 -13.91
CA ARG A 17 1.03 -1.94 -13.22
C ARG A 17 0.36 -1.66 -11.88
N PRO A 18 1.03 -1.88 -10.74
CA PRO A 18 0.43 -1.61 -9.46
C PRO A 18 -0.03 -0.15 -9.45
N MET A 19 -1.34 0.05 -9.26
CA MET A 19 -1.89 1.38 -9.10
C MET A 19 -1.57 1.84 -7.68
N SER A 20 -0.87 2.96 -7.56
CA SER A 20 -0.51 3.53 -6.26
C SER A 20 -1.40 4.73 -5.95
N PHE A 21 -2.00 4.75 -4.77
CA PHE A 21 -2.78 5.87 -4.25
C PHE A 21 -2.00 6.50 -3.11
N ARG A 22 -1.86 7.83 -3.09
CA ARG A 22 -1.08 8.55 -2.09
C ARG A 22 -1.86 9.73 -1.57
N GLY A 23 -2.09 9.76 -0.26
CA GLY A 23 -2.68 10.91 0.43
C GLY A 23 -1.89 12.19 0.18
N THR A 24 -2.58 13.33 0.22
CA THR A 24 -1.90 14.63 0.22
C THR A 24 -1.36 14.95 1.61
N ASN A 25 -0.37 15.84 1.71
CA ASN A 25 0.15 16.29 2.99
C ASN A 25 -0.79 17.29 3.68
N GLY A 26 -0.71 17.35 5.01
CA GLY A 26 -1.34 18.43 5.77
C GLY A 26 -0.72 19.79 5.43
N LYS A 27 -1.40 20.87 5.82
CA LYS A 27 -0.85 22.22 5.76
C LYS A 27 -0.13 22.54 7.05
N ASP A 28 1.02 23.19 6.94
CA ASP A 28 1.79 23.66 8.08
C ASP A 28 1.03 24.70 8.90
N GLY A 29 1.38 24.77 10.19
CA GLY A 29 1.01 25.90 11.03
C GLY A 29 1.69 27.19 10.56
N ASP A 30 1.13 28.32 10.98
CA ASP A 30 1.63 29.66 10.69
C ASP A 30 1.93 30.41 12.01
N ARG A 31 2.49 31.61 11.91
CA ARG A 31 2.80 32.49 13.04
C ARG A 31 1.56 32.76 13.90
N GLN A 32 1.80 33.24 15.12
CA GLN A 32 0.75 33.62 16.07
C GLN A 32 -0.16 32.45 16.46
N PHE A 33 0.42 31.26 16.68
CA PHE A 33 -0.31 30.06 17.09
C PHE A 33 -1.41 29.64 16.11
N LYS A 34 -1.24 29.92 14.82
CA LYS A 34 -2.16 29.45 13.79
C LYS A 34 -1.85 27.99 13.47
N ASN A 35 -2.77 27.11 13.82
CA ASN A 35 -2.62 25.69 13.53
C ASN A 35 -2.69 25.40 12.04
N GLY A 36 -1.97 24.36 11.64
CA GLY A 36 -2.07 23.77 10.32
C GLY A 36 -3.45 23.18 10.03
N ARG A 37 -3.62 22.61 8.84
CA ARG A 37 -4.87 21.92 8.46
C ARG A 37 -4.59 20.48 8.09
N PHE A 38 -5.49 19.59 8.46
CA PHE A 38 -5.44 18.21 7.99
C PHE A 38 -5.58 18.14 6.47
N ALA A 39 -4.95 17.14 5.89
CA ALA A 39 -5.08 16.82 4.48
C ALA A 39 -6.49 16.26 4.18
N PRO A 40 -7.02 16.46 2.96
CA PRO A 40 -8.19 15.71 2.52
C PRO A 40 -7.89 14.21 2.44
N GLU A 41 -8.92 13.40 2.73
CA GLU A 41 -8.87 11.95 2.61
C GLU A 41 -8.93 11.50 1.14
N ILE A 42 -8.43 10.28 0.88
CA ILE A 42 -8.58 9.61 -0.41
C ILE A 42 -9.52 8.43 -0.24
N THR A 43 -10.58 8.42 -1.06
CA THR A 43 -11.55 7.32 -1.09
C THR A 43 -11.35 6.48 -2.34
N ILE A 44 -11.11 5.19 -2.16
CA ILE A 44 -11.05 4.21 -3.24
C ILE A 44 -12.36 3.43 -3.22
N ARG A 45 -13.12 3.51 -4.31
CA ARG A 45 -14.38 2.76 -4.44
C ARG A 45 -14.10 1.38 -5.01
N VAL A 46 -14.57 0.38 -4.30
CA VAL A 46 -14.47 -1.03 -4.70
C VAL A 46 -15.87 -1.65 -4.69
N PRO A 47 -16.10 -2.73 -5.46
CA PRO A 47 -17.35 -3.48 -5.38
C PRO A 47 -17.62 -4.04 -3.97
N PRO A 48 -18.89 -4.21 -3.56
CA PRO A 48 -19.22 -4.94 -2.34
C PRO A 48 -18.70 -6.38 -2.38
N GLY A 49 -18.26 -6.91 -1.23
CA GLY A 49 -17.63 -8.21 -1.10
C GLY A 49 -16.12 -8.22 -1.39
N THR A 50 -15.51 -7.05 -1.62
CA THR A 50 -14.07 -6.96 -1.82
C THR A 50 -13.34 -7.22 -0.51
N VAL A 51 -12.41 -8.19 -0.52
CA VAL A 51 -11.50 -8.48 0.59
C VAL A 51 -10.22 -7.68 0.41
N ILE A 52 -9.75 -7.04 1.49
CA ILE A 52 -8.55 -6.20 1.51
C ILE A 52 -7.49 -6.89 2.37
N SER A 53 -6.30 -7.07 1.78
CA SER A 53 -5.16 -7.71 2.41
C SER A 53 -3.91 -6.83 2.36
N GLU A 54 -3.13 -6.87 3.43
CA GLU A 54 -1.79 -6.30 3.53
C GLU A 54 -0.74 -7.31 3.09
N GLU A 55 0.22 -6.90 2.26
CA GLU A 55 1.42 -7.68 1.99
C GLU A 55 2.46 -7.38 3.08
N VAL A 56 2.78 -8.39 3.89
CA VAL A 56 3.75 -8.29 4.97
C VAL A 56 5.00 -9.07 4.58
N ASP A 57 6.11 -8.36 4.44
CA ASP A 57 7.42 -8.99 4.24
C ASP A 57 7.95 -9.53 5.57
N SER A 58 8.14 -10.84 5.64
CA SER A 58 8.81 -11.50 6.77
C SER A 58 10.22 -11.88 6.34
N ILE A 59 11.21 -11.44 7.11
CA ILE A 59 12.60 -11.87 6.94
C ILE A 59 12.73 -13.20 7.70
N LEU A 60 12.87 -14.29 6.96
CA LEU A 60 13.28 -15.56 7.55
C LEU A 60 14.79 -15.66 7.42
N THR A 61 15.49 -15.61 8.55
CA THR A 61 16.91 -15.96 8.61
C THR A 61 17.01 -17.44 9.00
N PRO A 62 17.27 -18.37 8.07
CA PRO A 62 17.87 -19.64 8.46
C PRO A 62 19.29 -19.32 8.91
N ALA A 63 19.54 -19.32 10.22
CA ALA A 63 20.89 -19.21 10.73
C ALA A 63 21.58 -20.56 10.51
N GLU A 64 22.11 -20.77 9.31
CA GLU A 64 23.02 -21.89 9.03
C GLU A 64 24.45 -21.39 9.26
N LEU A 65 25.12 -21.99 10.25
CA LEU A 65 26.54 -21.80 10.52
C LEU A 65 27.32 -22.66 9.54
N ASP A 66 28.31 -22.09 8.84
CA ASP A 66 29.25 -22.89 8.06
C ASP A 66 30.07 -23.77 9.04
N PRO A 67 29.96 -25.11 8.97
CA PRO A 67 30.65 -26.00 9.91
C PRO A 67 32.17 -25.98 9.76
N LEU A 68 32.71 -25.36 8.71
CA LEU A 68 34.14 -25.32 8.41
C LEU A 68 34.81 -24.00 8.79
N THR A 69 34.12 -22.87 8.65
CA THR A 69 34.62 -21.51 8.95
C THR A 69 34.01 -20.88 10.19
N GLY A 70 32.85 -21.36 10.65
CA GLY A 70 32.09 -20.72 11.73
C GLY A 70 31.46 -19.38 11.33
N ASP A 71 31.49 -19.06 10.04
CA ASP A 71 30.89 -17.85 9.49
C ASP A 71 29.38 -18.03 9.29
N ILE A 72 28.63 -16.94 9.45
CA ILE A 72 27.18 -16.92 9.25
C ILE A 72 26.90 -16.80 7.75
N LEU A 73 26.36 -17.85 7.13
CA LEU A 73 25.78 -17.78 5.78
C LEU A 73 24.35 -17.22 5.91
N VAL A 74 24.21 -15.89 5.98
CA VAL A 74 22.88 -15.27 5.97
C VAL A 74 22.41 -15.14 4.51
N GLU A 75 21.67 -16.13 4.02
CA GLU A 75 20.78 -15.92 2.87
C GLU A 75 19.47 -15.31 3.39
N GLU A 76 19.33 -13.99 3.28
CA GLU A 76 18.08 -13.30 3.60
C GLU A 76 16.97 -13.74 2.63
N THR A 77 16.18 -14.74 3.05
CA THR A 77 15.02 -15.16 2.28
C THR A 77 13.84 -14.26 2.67
N LYS A 78 13.48 -13.34 1.77
CA LYS A 78 12.26 -12.54 1.92
C LYS A 78 11.05 -13.41 1.58
N GLN A 79 10.20 -13.66 2.57
CA GLN A 79 8.89 -14.29 2.34
C GLN A 79 7.79 -13.25 2.50
N THR A 80 7.15 -12.89 1.39
CA THR A 80 5.96 -12.02 1.41
C THR A 80 4.73 -12.87 1.73
N ARG A 81 3.98 -12.47 2.76
CA ARG A 81 2.72 -13.13 3.15
C ARG A 81 1.59 -12.11 3.12
N SER A 82 0.43 -12.51 2.57
CA SER A 82 -0.79 -11.70 2.66
C SER A 82 -1.48 -11.90 4.02
N LYS A 83 -1.81 -10.80 4.69
CA LYS A 83 -2.62 -10.76 5.92
C LYS A 83 -3.91 -10.01 5.63
N GLU A 84 -5.06 -10.64 5.83
CA GLU A 84 -6.36 -9.99 5.65
C GLU A 84 -6.57 -8.88 6.71
N ILE A 85 -6.94 -7.69 6.24
CA ILE A 85 -7.28 -6.54 7.10
C ILE A 85 -8.80 -6.52 7.33
N GLY A 86 -9.59 -6.82 6.29
CA GLY A 86 -11.05 -6.89 6.37
C GLY A 86 -11.72 -6.88 4.99
N SER A 87 -13.05 -6.84 4.99
CA SER A 87 -13.91 -6.83 3.81
C SER A 87 -14.73 -5.54 3.73
N VAL A 88 -15.04 -5.09 2.50
CA VAL A 88 -16.02 -4.03 2.25
C VAL A 88 -17.35 -4.68 1.94
N GLU A 89 -18.31 -4.56 2.85
CA GLU A 89 -19.62 -5.19 2.72
C GLU A 89 -20.72 -4.13 2.62
N THR A 90 -21.92 -4.53 2.17
CA THR A 90 -23.03 -3.58 1.99
C THR A 90 -23.42 -2.88 3.29
N HIS A 91 -23.27 -3.55 4.44
CA HIS A 91 -23.61 -3.03 5.75
C HIS A 91 -22.42 -2.36 6.48
N THR A 92 -21.19 -2.64 6.03
CA THR A 92 -19.94 -2.01 6.48
C THR A 92 -19.17 -1.51 5.25
N PRO A 93 -19.66 -0.42 4.62
CA PRO A 93 -19.21 -0.02 3.27
C PRO A 93 -17.87 0.71 3.26
N THR A 94 -17.18 0.82 4.39
CA THR A 94 -15.97 1.64 4.51
C THR A 94 -14.94 0.95 5.40
N LEU A 95 -13.71 0.87 4.90
CA LEU A 95 -12.55 0.35 5.62
C LEU A 95 -11.39 1.34 5.46
N VAL A 96 -10.75 1.70 6.58
CA VAL A 96 -9.53 2.51 6.57
C VAL A 96 -8.33 1.60 6.36
N VAL A 97 -7.59 1.81 5.27
CA VAL A 97 -6.46 0.96 4.86
C VAL A 97 -5.09 1.59 5.12
N ALA A 98 -5.05 2.91 5.31
CA ALA A 98 -3.84 3.65 5.66
C ALA A 98 -4.23 4.92 6.40
N ALA A 99 -3.62 5.16 7.56
CA ALA A 99 -3.78 6.41 8.31
C ALA A 99 -2.68 7.42 7.89
N GLY A 100 -3.03 8.70 7.88
CA GLY A 100 -2.04 9.77 7.73
C GLY A 100 -1.15 9.90 8.97
N GLY A 101 0.02 10.52 8.79
CA GLY A 101 0.89 10.86 9.92
C GLY A 101 0.33 12.00 10.78
N GLU A 102 0.82 12.09 12.01
CA GLU A 102 0.51 13.19 12.92
C GLU A 102 1.15 14.52 12.45
N GLY A 103 0.53 15.64 12.83
CA GLY A 103 1.09 16.96 12.56
C GLY A 103 2.27 17.27 13.48
N GLY A 104 3.25 18.03 13.00
CA GLY A 104 4.40 18.44 13.80
C GLY A 104 4.05 19.47 14.89
N GLU A 105 4.78 19.44 16.00
CA GLU A 105 4.66 20.41 17.09
C GLU A 105 5.42 21.71 16.76
N GLY A 106 4.76 22.86 16.89
CA GLY A 106 5.36 24.18 16.68
C GLY A 106 6.03 24.73 17.95
N SER A 107 7.12 25.49 17.81
CA SER A 107 7.91 25.97 18.96
C SER A 107 7.16 26.88 19.92
N GLY A 108 6.11 27.58 19.48
CA GLY A 108 5.20 28.34 20.36
C GLY A 108 5.83 29.46 21.19
N ILE A 109 7.09 29.82 20.94
CA ILE A 109 7.80 30.84 21.72
C ILE A 109 7.37 32.25 21.31
N MET A 110 7.08 33.10 22.31
CA MET A 110 6.79 34.53 22.18
C MET A 110 8.07 35.36 22.37
#